data_AF-A0A6N6KPL3-F1
#
_entry.id   AF-A0A6N6KPL3-F1
#
_cell.length_a   1.000
_cell.length_b   1.000
_cell.length_c   1.000
_cell.angle_alpha   90.00
_cell.angle_beta   90.00
_cell.angle_gamma   90.00
#
_symmetry.space_group_name_H-M   'P 1'
#
loop_
_entity.id
_entity.type
_entity.pdbx_description
1 polymer ?
#
loop_
_entity_poly.entity_id
_entity_poly.type
_entity_poly.pdbx_seq_one_letter_code
_entity_poly.pdbx_strand_id
1 'polypeptide(L)'
;MKVDFCVYLDAGHGAIDPDGNYVTAPNKQFEHSKGTFHNEKWFYEGVWNRTLTNRVAEKLKNLGISYLNVSHEYLDTSLSYRVKMANWYHKNYKKGIYISNHANASGSHRA
;
A
#
# COMPACT_ATOMS: atom_id res chain seq x y z
N MET A 1 -18.18 20.24 -10.05
CA MET A 1 -18.90 19.32 -9.13
C MET A 1 -17.98 18.98 -7.98
N LYS A 2 -18.46 19.11 -6.73
CA LYS A 2 -17.69 18.63 -5.57
C LYS A 2 -17.89 17.11 -5.52
N VAL A 3 -16.82 16.33 -5.69
CA VAL A 3 -16.90 14.88 -5.58
C VAL A 3 -17.21 14.50 -4.13
N ASP A 4 -18.33 13.82 -3.91
CA ASP A 4 -18.76 13.44 -2.56
C ASP A 4 -18.52 11.96 -2.27
N PHE A 5 -17.24 11.55 -2.35
CA PHE A 5 -16.79 10.24 -1.92
C PHE A 5 -15.43 10.29 -1.23
N CYS A 6 -15.06 9.21 -0.53
CA CYS A 6 -13.73 9.01 0.04
C CYS A 6 -13.01 7.87 -0.70
N VAL A 7 -11.72 8.03 -0.95
CA VAL A 7 -10.87 6.93 -1.44
C VAL A 7 -10.23 6.23 -0.25
N TYR A 8 -10.48 4.93 -0.11
CA TYR A 8 -9.82 4.08 0.88
C TYR A 8 -8.59 3.45 0.23
N LEU A 9 -7.42 3.93 0.62
CA LEU A 9 -6.13 3.55 0.05
C LEU A 9 -5.49 2.45 0.87
N ASP A 10 -5.27 1.30 0.24
CA ASP A 10 -4.64 0.13 0.83
C ASP A 10 -3.29 -0.14 0.13
N ALA A 11 -2.19 0.08 0.84
CA ALA A 11 -0.89 -0.40 0.41
C ALA A 11 -0.69 -1.82 0.95
N GLY A 12 -0.69 -2.79 0.04
CA GLY A 12 -0.53 -4.18 0.42
C GLY A 12 0.80 -4.47 1.10
N HIS A 13 0.78 -5.40 2.07
CA HIS A 13 1.94 -5.85 2.85
C HIS A 13 2.53 -4.80 3.78
N GLY A 14 3.50 -5.23 4.60
CA GLY A 14 4.31 -4.43 5.50
C GLY A 14 5.55 -3.84 4.84
N ALA A 15 6.15 -2.82 5.44
CA ALA A 15 7.37 -2.16 4.95
C ALA A 15 8.52 -2.36 5.93
N ILE A 16 9.48 -1.44 5.93
CA ILE A 16 10.59 -1.42 6.88
C ILE A 16 10.09 -0.77 8.18
N ASP A 17 10.24 -1.47 9.31
CA ASP A 17 9.93 -0.93 10.64
C ASP A 17 11.02 0.05 11.13
N PRO A 18 10.79 0.75 12.26
CA PRO A 18 11.79 1.67 12.81
C PRO A 18 13.13 1.03 13.18
N ASP A 19 13.16 -0.29 13.38
CA ASP A 19 14.37 -1.05 13.70
C ASP A 19 15.12 -1.51 12.43
N GLY A 20 14.60 -1.20 11.24
CA GLY A 20 15.22 -1.52 9.96
C GLY A 20 14.82 -2.88 9.39
N ASN A 21 13.87 -3.60 10.00
CA ASN A 21 13.43 -4.91 9.54
C ASN A 21 12.31 -4.80 8.50
N TYR A 22 12.42 -5.55 7.40
CA TYR A 22 11.30 -5.71 6.48
C TYR A 22 10.26 -6.68 7.09
N VAL A 23 9.11 -6.15 7.50
CA VAL A 23 8.18 -6.89 8.37
C VAL A 23 7.39 -8.01 7.67
N THR A 24 7.42 -8.08 6.33
CA THR A 24 6.80 -9.17 5.56
C THR A 24 7.81 -10.27 5.20
N ALA A 25 9.08 -10.12 5.58
CA ALA A 25 10.09 -11.15 5.41
C ALA A 25 9.66 -12.50 6.06
N PRO A 26 10.01 -13.65 5.46
CA PRO A 26 10.82 -13.81 4.25
C PRO A 26 10.04 -13.64 2.94
N ASN A 27 8.75 -13.35 3.02
CA ASN A 27 7.85 -13.28 1.86
C ASN A 27 7.90 -11.90 1.20
N LYS A 28 7.34 -11.82 -0.02
CA LYS A 28 7.03 -10.53 -0.67
C LYS A 28 8.26 -9.64 -0.83
N GLN A 29 9.39 -10.29 -1.08
CA GLN A 29 10.66 -9.69 -1.38
C GLN A 29 11.36 -10.51 -2.45
N PHE A 30 12.17 -9.85 -3.27
CA PHE A 30 12.97 -10.52 -4.28
C PHE A 30 14.32 -9.83 -4.41
N GLU A 31 15.38 -10.62 -4.50
CA GLU A 31 16.72 -10.12 -4.72
C GLU A 31 17.05 -10.15 -6.21
N HIS A 32 17.16 -8.98 -6.82
CA HIS A 32 17.48 -8.90 -8.25
C HIS A 32 18.98 -9.04 -8.50
N SER A 33 19.36 -9.67 -9.62
CA SER A 33 20.77 -9.77 -10.04
C SER A 33 21.33 -8.46 -10.63
N LYS A 34 20.48 -7.48 -10.91
CA LYS A 34 20.83 -6.17 -11.49
C LYS A 34 19.84 -5.10 -11.06
N GLY A 35 20.28 -3.84 -11.08
CA GLY A 35 19.49 -2.68 -10.68
C GLY A 35 19.72 -2.29 -9.23
N THR A 36 19.30 -1.07 -8.89
CA THR A 36 19.33 -0.54 -7.52
C THR A 36 17.88 -0.36 -7.06
N PHE A 37 17.51 -1.09 -6.03
CA PHE A 37 16.19 -1.10 -5.42
C PHE A 37 16.30 -0.55 -3.99
N HIS A 38 15.75 -1.27 -3.01
CA HIS A 38 15.73 -0.81 -1.62
C HIS A 38 17.08 -1.08 -0.94
N ASN A 39 17.22 -2.20 -0.24
CA ASN A 39 18.50 -2.59 0.34
C ASN A 39 19.41 -3.15 -0.77
N GLU A 40 19.98 -2.23 -1.56
CA GLU A 40 20.80 -2.44 -2.75
C GLU A 40 20.05 -3.17 -3.88
N LYS A 41 19.96 -4.50 -3.81
CA LYS A 41 19.34 -5.37 -4.83
C LYS A 41 17.98 -5.91 -4.43
N TRP A 42 17.55 -5.66 -3.19
CA TRP A 42 16.27 -6.13 -2.69
C TRP A 42 15.10 -5.26 -3.12
N PHE A 43 14.14 -5.88 -3.80
CA PHE A 43 12.81 -5.32 -4.00
C PHE A 43 11.88 -5.80 -2.89
N TYR A 44 11.34 -4.87 -2.10
CA TYR A 44 10.40 -5.12 -1.02
C TYR A 44 9.02 -4.66 -1.47
N GLU A 45 8.08 -5.60 -1.66
CA GLU A 45 6.76 -5.29 -2.23
C GLU A 45 6.03 -4.22 -1.41
N GLY A 46 6.00 -4.34 -0.08
CA GLY A 46 5.26 -3.39 0.75
C GLY A 46 5.89 -1.99 0.83
N VAL A 47 7.22 -1.87 0.68
CA VAL A 47 7.89 -0.55 0.59
C VAL A 47 7.50 0.14 -0.72
N TRP A 48 7.54 -0.61 -1.83
CA TRP A 48 7.10 -0.10 -3.13
C TRP A 48 5.61 0.27 -3.12
N ASN A 49 4.76 -0.60 -2.58
CA ASN A 49 3.31 -0.40 -2.55
C ASN A 49 2.96 0.91 -1.83
N ARG A 50 3.64 1.20 -0.70
CA ARG A 50 3.45 2.45 0.05
C ARG A 50 3.98 3.67 -0.66
N THR A 51 5.13 3.54 -1.31
CA THR A 51 5.69 4.63 -2.13
C THR A 51 4.68 5.06 -3.20
N LEU A 52 4.07 4.11 -3.91
CA LEU A 52 3.07 4.41 -4.93
C LEU A 52 1.75 4.91 -4.32
N THR A 53 1.24 4.26 -3.26
CA THR A 53 0.00 4.68 -2.59
C THR A 53 0.11 6.11 -2.02
N ASN A 54 1.26 6.49 -1.46
CA ASN A 54 1.49 7.84 -0.95
C ASN A 54 1.51 8.89 -2.08
N ARG A 55 2.02 8.55 -3.27
CA ARG A 55 1.93 9.42 -4.45
C ARG A 55 0.48 9.58 -4.94
N VAL A 56 -0.35 8.53 -4.84
CA VAL A 56 -1.79 8.63 -5.13
C VAL A 56 -2.48 9.52 -4.09
N ALA A 57 -2.20 9.33 -2.80
CA ALA A 57 -2.72 10.15 -1.71
C ALA A 57 -2.41 11.64 -1.91
N GLU A 58 -1.17 11.98 -2.30
CA GLU A 58 -0.77 13.35 -2.61
C GLU A 58 -1.59 13.94 -3.77
N LYS A 59 -1.81 13.17 -4.85
CA LYS A 59 -2.65 13.61 -5.97
C LYS A 59 -4.09 13.84 -5.55
N LEU A 60 -4.68 12.95 -4.73
CA LEU A 60 -6.03 13.10 -4.21
C LEU A 60 -6.15 14.35 -3.33
N LYS A 61 -5.16 14.60 -2.46
CA LYS A 61 -5.05 15.82 -1.66
C LYS A 61 -5.08 17.07 -2.54
N ASN A 62 -4.24 17.11 -3.57
CA ASN A 62 -4.14 18.25 -4.48
C ASN A 62 -5.42 18.50 -5.29
N LEU A 63 -6.21 17.45 -5.55
CA LEU A 63 -7.52 17.54 -6.20
C LEU A 63 -8.67 17.85 -5.23
N GLY A 64 -8.40 17.96 -3.93
CA GLY A 64 -9.45 18.15 -2.91
C GLY A 64 -10.37 16.94 -2.74
N ILE A 65 -9.90 15.73 -3.10
CA ILE A 65 -10.63 14.47 -2.95
C ILE A 65 -10.29 13.86 -1.58
N SER A 66 -11.30 13.58 -0.76
CA SER A 66 -11.10 12.92 0.53
C SER A 66 -10.49 11.54 0.34
N TYR A 67 -9.50 11.20 1.16
CA TYR A 67 -8.92 9.86 1.20
C TYR A 67 -8.56 9.46 2.62
N LEU A 68 -8.48 8.15 2.85
CA LEU A 68 -7.99 7.54 4.09
C LEU A 68 -7.09 6.36 3.75
N ASN A 69 -5.90 6.31 4.33
CA ASN A 69 -5.06 5.12 4.28
C ASN A 69 -5.61 4.07 5.26
N VAL A 70 -5.90 2.87 4.77
CA VAL A 70 -6.42 1.75 5.58
C VAL A 70 -5.36 0.69 5.88
N SER A 71 -4.12 0.97 5.49
CA SER A 71 -2.92 0.20 5.81
C SER A 71 -2.04 1.00 6.76
N HIS A 72 -1.30 0.30 7.61
CA HIS A 72 -0.33 0.94 8.52
C HIS A 72 0.91 1.44 7.74
N GLU A 73 1.64 2.41 8.28
CA GLU A 73 2.83 2.99 7.65
C GLU A 73 4.03 2.03 7.53
N TYR A 74 4.28 1.15 8.51
CA TYR A 74 5.24 0.02 8.44
C TYR A 74 4.62 -1.38 8.69
N LEU A 75 3.69 -1.59 9.62
CA LEU A 75 3.17 -2.94 9.95
C LEU A 75 2.46 -3.68 8.81
N ASP A 76 2.57 -5.01 8.77
CA ASP A 76 1.78 -5.89 7.88
C ASP A 76 0.41 -6.19 8.53
N THR A 77 -0.47 -5.19 8.55
CA THR A 77 -1.83 -5.34 9.06
C THR A 77 -2.62 -6.33 8.19
N SER A 78 -3.33 -7.28 8.77
CA SER A 78 -4.02 -8.33 7.99
C SER A 78 -5.05 -7.77 6.98
N LEU A 79 -5.22 -8.45 5.84
CA LEU A 79 -6.22 -8.08 4.83
C LEU A 79 -7.62 -7.89 5.44
N SER A 80 -8.02 -8.81 6.33
CA SER A 80 -9.34 -8.75 6.98
C SER A 80 -9.51 -7.50 7.85
N TYR A 81 -8.44 -7.03 8.51
CA TYR A 81 -8.46 -5.80 9.27
C TYR A 81 -8.63 -4.57 8.35
N ARG A 82 -7.84 -4.49 7.27
CA ARG A 82 -7.88 -3.36 6.31
C ARG A 82 -9.26 -3.23 5.65
N VAL A 83 -9.86 -4.37 5.26
CA VAL A 83 -11.22 -4.42 4.71
C VAL A 83 -12.27 -4.01 5.75
N LYS A 84 -12.18 -4.50 6.99
CA LYS A 84 -13.10 -4.10 8.07
C LYS A 84 -13.03 -2.59 8.35
N MET A 85 -11.83 -2.02 8.37
CA MET A 85 -11.61 -0.60 8.54
C MET A 85 -12.26 0.22 7.41
N ALA A 86 -12.02 -0.15 6.15
CA ALA A 86 -12.65 0.51 5.01
C ALA A 86 -14.18 0.42 5.03
N ASN A 87 -14.75 -0.75 5.34
CA ASN A 87 -16.19 -0.94 5.45
C ASN A 87 -16.80 -0.10 6.58
N TRP A 88 -16.10 0.01 7.71
CA TRP A 88 -16.52 0.87 8.80
C TRP A 88 -16.58 2.34 8.38
N TYR A 89 -15.54 2.85 7.72
CA TYR A 89 -15.55 4.23 7.21
C TYR A 89 -16.58 4.43 6.09
N HIS A 90 -16.80 3.44 5.23
CA HIS A 90 -17.85 3.52 4.21
C HIS A 90 -19.23 3.71 4.83
N LYS A 91 -19.51 2.99 5.92
CA LYS A 91 -20.80 3.06 6.63
C LYS A 91 -20.95 4.31 7.50
N ASN A 92 -19.89 4.75 8.17
CA ASN A 92 -19.96 5.74 9.26
C ASN A 92 -19.34 7.10 8.95
N TYR A 93 -18.57 7.23 7.86
CA TYR A 93 -17.91 8.48 7.48
C TYR A 93 -18.35 8.95 6.09
N LYS A 94 -18.04 8.18 5.05
CA LYS A 94 -18.32 8.60 3.67
C LYS A 94 -18.40 7.41 2.72
N LYS A 95 -19.37 7.39 1.80
CA LYS A 95 -19.35 6.41 0.71
C LYS A 95 -18.05 6.55 -0.08
N GLY A 96 -17.50 5.45 -0.55
CA GLY A 96 -16.13 5.47 -1.06
C GLY A 96 -15.74 4.29 -1.92
N ILE A 97 -14.59 4.46 -2.56
CA ILE A 97 -13.94 3.47 -3.43
C ILE A 97 -12.74 2.92 -2.68
N TYR A 98 -12.60 1.59 -2.67
CA TYR A 98 -11.43 0.92 -2.11
C TYR A 98 -10.42 0.63 -3.22
N ILE A 99 -9.18 1.08 -3.03
CA ILE A 99 -8.08 0.84 -3.98
C ILE A 99 -6.96 0.14 -3.23
N SER A 100 -6.72 -1.12 -3.57
CA SER A 100 -5.56 -1.89 -3.09
C SER A 100 -4.47 -1.90 -4.14
N ASN A 101 -3.28 -1.46 -3.75
CA ASN A 101 -2.11 -1.43 -4.61
C ASN A 101 -1.12 -2.53 -4.21
N HIS A 102 -0.67 -3.28 -5.22
CA HIS A 102 0.25 -4.39 -5.12
C HIS A 102 1.22 -4.40 -6.30
N ALA A 103 2.41 -4.96 -6.10
CA ALA A 103 3.35 -5.28 -7.18
C ALA A 103 3.42 -6.79 -7.35
N ASN A 104 3.34 -7.25 -8.59
CA ASN A 104 3.36 -8.67 -8.88
C ASN A 104 4.80 -9.19 -8.95
N ALA A 105 4.98 -10.45 -8.57
CA ALA A 105 6.19 -11.21 -8.78
C ALA A 105 5.82 -12.55 -9.41
N SER A 106 6.47 -12.90 -10.52
CA SER A 106 6.30 -14.18 -11.18
C SER A 106 7.62 -14.94 -11.18
N GLY A 107 7.60 -16.20 -10.77
CA GLY A 107 8.78 -17.07 -10.82
C GLY A 107 9.31 -17.31 -12.24
N SER A 108 8.49 -17.07 -13.27
CA SER A 108 8.91 -17.11 -14.68
C SER A 108 9.27 -15.74 -15.25
N HIS A 109 9.10 -14.65 -14.47
CA HIS A 109 9.29 -13.26 -14.89
C HIS A 109 8.50 -12.85 -16.15
N ARG A 110 7.40 -13.54 -16.47
CA ARG A 110 6.49 -13.23 -17.59
C ARG A 110 5.17 -12.58 -17.14
N ALA A 111 5.21 -11.85 -16.03
CA ALA A 111 4.04 -11.16 -15.50
C ALA A 111 3.62 -9.98 -16.38
#